data_AF-A0A7K6B5B5-F1
#
_entry.id   AF-A0A7K6B5B5-F1
#
_cell.length_a   1.000
_cell.length_b   1.000
_cell.length_c   1.000
_cell.angle_alpha   90.00
_cell.angle_beta   90.00
_cell.angle_gamma   90.00
#
_symmetry.space_group_name_H-M   'P 1'
#
loop_
_entity.id
_entity.type
_entity.pdbx_description
1 polymer ?
#
loop_
_entity_poly.entity_id
_entity_poly.type
_entity_poly.pdbx_seq_one_letter_code
_entity_poly.pdbx_strand_id
1 'polypeptide(L)' 'LPSNGFAHLRRQAAALEALWPRLDACCTHHVPLRCARHAWIEVLDGFCAEEFGVKTRQFHCCRKHGAM' A
#
# COMPACT_ATOMS: atom_id res chain seq x y z
N LEU A 1 -17.32 -0.01 16.46
CA LEU A 1 -17.16 -1.13 15.49
C LEU A 1 -16.62 -2.36 16.22
N PRO A 2 -17.07 -3.59 15.91
CA PRO A 2 -16.51 -4.80 16.51
C PRO A 2 -15.07 -5.01 16.02
N SER A 3 -14.22 -5.51 16.91
CA SER A 3 -12.78 -5.21 16.98
C SER A 3 -11.84 -6.16 16.24
N ASN A 4 -12.34 -7.19 15.54
CA ASN A 4 -11.47 -8.25 15.02
C ASN A 4 -11.69 -8.62 13.54
N GLY A 5 -12.85 -8.32 12.94
CA GLY A 5 -13.12 -8.63 11.52
C GLY A 5 -12.57 -7.63 10.50
N PHE A 6 -12.36 -6.37 10.91
CA PHE A 6 -12.06 -5.25 9.99
C PHE A 6 -10.59 -4.79 10.02
N ALA A 7 -9.70 -5.54 10.67
CA ALA A 7 -8.30 -5.14 10.80
C ALA A 7 -7.59 -4.98 9.43
N HIS A 8 -7.91 -5.84 8.46
CA HIS A 8 -7.39 -5.75 7.10
C HIS A 8 -7.88 -4.48 6.37
N LEU A 9 -9.16 -4.12 6.52
CA LEU A 9 -9.71 -2.89 5.95
C LEU A 9 -9.08 -1.63 6.56
N ARG A 10 -8.77 -1.66 7.86
CA ARG A 10 -8.03 -0.56 8.50
C ARG A 10 -6.63 -0.38 7.92
N ARG A 11 -5.91 -1.47 7.64
CA ARG A 11 -4.57 -1.40 7.02
C ARG A 11 -4.64 -0.95 5.56
N GLN A 12 -5.65 -1.38 4.81
CA GLN A 12 -5.89 -0.86 3.46
C GLN A 12 -6.17 0.65 3.48
N ALA A 13 -7.04 1.11 4.39
CA ALA A 13 -7.31 2.54 4.55
C ALA A 13 -6.03 3.31 4.93
N ALA A 14 -5.24 2.81 5.87
CA ALA A 14 -3.98 3.43 6.26
C ALA A 14 -2.98 3.53 5.09
N ALA A 15 -2.88 2.49 4.25
CA ALA A 15 -2.05 2.52 3.05
C ALA A 15 -2.53 3.59 2.05
N LEU A 16 -3.85 3.73 1.85
CA LEU A 16 -4.41 4.77 0.97
C LEU A 16 -4.19 6.18 1.52
N GLU A 17 -4.38 6.38 2.83
CA GLU A 17 -4.09 7.65 3.50
C GLU A 17 -2.61 8.04 3.39
N ALA A 18 -1.69 7.07 3.40
CA ALA A 18 -0.26 7.31 3.18
C ALA A 18 0.09 7.60 1.70
N LEU A 19 -0.65 7.02 0.76
CA LEU A 19 -0.44 7.19 -0.67
C LEU A 19 -0.95 8.54 -1.18
N TRP A 20 -2.14 8.97 -0.74
CA TRP A 20 -2.83 10.15 -1.25
C TRP A 20 -1.96 11.41 -1.28
N PRO A 21 -1.31 11.86 -0.18
CA PRO A 21 -0.48 13.05 -0.21
C PRO A 21 0.76 12.90 -1.11
N ARG A 22 1.27 11.68 -1.34
CA ARG A 22 2.39 11.44 -2.25
C ARG A 22 1.97 11.60 -3.71
N LEU A 23 0.78 11.10 -4.05
CA LEU A 23 0.21 11.29 -5.38
C LEU A 23 -0.05 12.77 -5.67
N ASP A 24 -0.59 13.50 -4.69
CA ASP A 24 -0.80 14.94 -4.81
C ASP A 24 0.52 15.70 -5.06
N ALA A 25 1.57 15.38 -4.30
CA ALA A 25 2.90 15.93 -4.52
C ALA A 25 3.44 15.62 -5.93
N CYS A 26 3.18 14.42 -6.45
CA CYS A 26 3.63 14.02 -7.80
C CYS A 26 2.99 14.84 -8.92
N CYS A 27 1.82 15.46 -8.72
CA CYS A 27 1.16 16.29 -9.73
C CYS A 27 1.99 17.52 -10.15
N THR A 28 2.87 18.00 -9.25
CA THR A 28 3.74 19.16 -9.51
C THR A 28 5.12 18.78 -10.05
N HIS A 29 5.41 17.47 -10.18
CA HIS A 29 6.72 16.98 -10.59
C HIS A 29 6.88 17.00 -12.12
N HIS A 30 8.12 17.19 -12.61
CA HIS A 30 8.43 17.15 -14.05
C HIS A 30 8.13 15.79 -14.73
N VAL A 31 7.99 14.71 -13.95
CA VAL A 31 7.74 13.33 -14.42
C VAL A 31 6.62 12.67 -13.58
N PRO A 32 5.38 13.18 -13.66
CA PRO A 32 4.32 12.87 -12.69
C PRO A 32 3.95 11.39 -12.68
N LEU A 33 3.90 10.74 -13.85
CA LEU A 33 3.58 9.31 -13.95
C LEU A 33 4.66 8.42 -13.32
N ARG A 34 5.94 8.76 -13.48
CA ARG A 34 7.04 7.99 -12.88
C ARG A 34 7.05 8.17 -11.36
N CYS A 35 6.84 9.40 -10.89
CA CYS A 35 6.69 9.72 -9.47
C CYS A 35 5.54 8.91 -8.85
N ALA A 36 4.35 8.98 -9.44
CA ALA A 36 3.16 8.28 -8.96
C ALA A 36 3.35 6.75 -8.93
N ARG A 37 4.02 6.19 -9.95
CA ARG A 37 4.36 4.77 -9.99
C ARG A 37 5.28 4.36 -8.86
N HIS A 38 6.34 5.11 -8.59
CA HIS A 38 7.24 4.81 -7.48
C HIS A 38 6.51 4.92 -6.13
N ALA A 39 5.77 6.00 -5.90
CA ALA A 39 4.99 6.18 -4.68
C ALA A 39 3.99 5.03 -4.45
N TRP A 40 3.34 4.57 -5.53
CA TRP A 40 2.44 3.41 -5.49
C TRP A 40 3.16 2.11 -5.09
N ILE A 41 4.31 1.83 -5.71
CA ILE A 41 5.09 0.61 -5.42
C ILE A 41 5.57 0.62 -3.97
N GLU A 42 6.16 1.72 -3.51
CA GLU A 42 6.65 1.85 -2.12
C GLU A 42 5.55 1.61 -1.08
N VAL A 43 4.36 2.17 -1.29
CA VAL A 43 3.22 1.99 -0.37
C VAL A 43 2.71 0.55 -0.42
N LEU A 44 2.61 -0.05 -1.61
CA LEU A 44 2.21 -1.45 -1.74
C LEU A 44 3.19 -2.40 -1.07
N ASP A 45 4.50 -2.18 -1.21
CA ASP A 45 5.52 -3.02 -0.58
C ASP A 45 5.42 -2.94 0.95
N GLY A 46 5.23 -1.73 1.49
CA GLY A 46 4.99 -1.53 2.93
C GLY A 46 3.73 -2.24 3.42
N PHE A 47 2.61 -2.08 2.69
CA PHE A 47 1.35 -2.77 3.01
C PHE A 47 1.51 -4.30 2.98
N CYS A 48 2.19 -4.83 1.96
CA CYS A 48 2.42 -6.25 1.84
C CYS A 48 3.33 -6.79 2.95
N ALA A 49 4.39 -6.06 3.33
CA ALA A 49 5.23 -6.43 4.47
C ALA A 49 4.43 -6.47 5.78
N GLU A 50 3.55 -5.49 6.01
CA GLU A 50 2.66 -5.48 7.18
C GLU A 50 1.68 -6.67 7.15
N GLU A 51 1.04 -6.95 6.00
CA GLU A 51 0.14 -8.09 5.84
C GLU A 51 0.84 -9.44 6.03
N PHE A 52 2.09 -9.61 5.58
CA PHE A 52 2.88 -10.82 5.83
C PHE A 52 3.18 -11.02 7.32
N GLY A 53 3.28 -9.96 8.10
CA GLY A 53 3.49 -10.00 9.55
C GLY A 53 2.28 -10.45 10.36
N VAL A 54 1.07 -10.44 9.78
CA VAL A 54 -0.17 -10.87 10.46
C VAL A 54 -0.63 -12.25 9.98
N LYS A 55 -1.25 -13.01 10.90
CA LYS A 55 -1.82 -14.34 10.65
C LYS A 55 -3.15 -14.27 9.88
N THR A 56 -3.23 -13.43 8.85
CA THR A 56 -4.38 -13.34 7.94
C THR A 56 -4.07 -14.01 6.61
N ARG A 57 -5.12 -14.41 5.87
CA ARG A 57 -4.94 -14.99 4.54
C ARG A 57 -4.34 -13.93 3.62
N GLN A 58 -3.13 -14.19 3.15
CA GLN A 58 -2.35 -13.24 2.36
C GLN A 58 -3.03 -12.90 1.03
N PHE A 59 -3.04 -11.62 0.68
CA PHE A 59 -3.49 -11.16 -0.62
C PHE A 59 -2.61 -11.77 -1.72
N HIS A 60 -3.24 -12.21 -2.81
CA HIS A 60 -2.51 -12.79 -3.94
C HIS A 60 -1.57 -11.78 -4.62
N CYS A 61 -1.92 -10.49 -4.64
CA CYS A 61 -1.06 -9.44 -5.19
C CYS A 61 0.25 -9.29 -4.41
N CYS A 62 0.24 -9.46 -3.08
CA CYS A 62 1.45 -9.43 -2.26
C CYS A 62 2.36 -10.65 -2.48
N ARG A 63 1.80 -11.77 -2.94
CA ARG A 63 2.60 -12.96 -3.30
C ARG A 63 3.39 -12.80 -4.59
N LYS A 64 3.13 -11.75 -5.37
CA LYS A 64 3.82 -11.49 -6.65
C LYS A 64 5.04 -10.58 -6.54
N HIS A 65 5.32 -9.99 -5.38
CA HIS A 65 6.49 -9.12 -5.17
C HIS A 65 7.44 -9.65 -4.09
N GLY A 66 7.81 -10.93 -4.21
CA GLY A 66 8.93 -11.54 -3.49
C GLY A 66 10.15 -11.85 -4.38
N ALA A 67 10.18 -11.38 -5.63
CA ALA A 67 11.32 -11.57 -6.54
C ALA A 67 11.32 -10.52 -7.66
N MET A 68 12.07 -9.43 -7.46
CA MET A 68 13.19 -8.96 -8.29
C MET A 68 13.56 -7.53 -7.92
#